data_AF-A0A3D4PJ58-F1
#
_entry.id   AF-A0A3D4PJ58-F1
#
_cell.length_a   1.000
_cell.length_b   1.000
_cell.length_c   1.000
_cell.angle_alpha   90.00
_cell.angle_beta   90.00
_cell.angle_gamma   90.00
#
_symmetry.space_group_name_H-M   'P 1'
#
loop_
_entity.id
_entity.type
_entity.pdbx_description
1 polymer ?
#
loop_
_entity_poly.entity_id
_entity_poly.type
_entity_poly.pdbx_seq_one_letter_code
_entity_poly.pdbx_strand_id
1 'polypeptide(L)' 'MVKFSNMNLSVDASAKPLPDELRLTQFGNFLGKASLDELPEWINMTRGQLSLVGPRPVVIFSI' A
#
# COMPACT_ATOMS: atom_id res chain seq x y z
N MET A 1 7.40 4.77 3.39
CA MET A 1 6.38 4.61 2.34
C MET A 1 5.14 4.06 3.02
N VAL A 2 4.04 4.81 3.05
CA VAL A 2 2.79 4.39 3.72
C VAL A 2 1.70 4.29 2.68
N LYS A 3 1.05 3.13 2.59
CA LYS A 3 0.10 2.83 1.52
C LYS A 3 -1.15 2.21 2.12
N PHE A 4 -2.32 2.47 1.53
CA PHE A 4 -3.54 1.77 1.92
C PHE A 4 -3.47 0.28 1.53
N SER A 5 -3.94 -0.59 2.43
CA SER A 5 -4.05 -2.02 2.14
C SER A 5 -5.23 -2.26 1.20
N ASN A 6 -4.95 -2.70 -0.03
CA ASN A 6 -5.97 -3.05 -1.03
C ASN A 6 -6.36 -4.55 -0.97
N MET A 7 -5.60 -5.37 -0.26
CA MET A 7 -5.80 -6.80 -0.11
C MET A 7 -6.26 -7.15 1.31
N ASN A 8 -7.07 -8.19 1.41
CA ASN A 8 -7.41 -8.81 2.68
C ASN A 8 -6.27 -9.72 3.19
N LEU A 9 -6.35 -10.12 4.46
CA LEU A 9 -5.40 -11.00 5.13
C LEU A 9 -5.83 -12.48 5.06
N SER A 10 -6.63 -12.87 4.07
CA SER A 10 -7.15 -14.23 4.00
C SER A 10 -6.02 -15.23 3.77
N VAL A 11 -5.99 -16.25 4.63
CA VAL A 11 -5.02 -17.35 4.62
C VAL A 11 -5.73 -18.69 4.39
N ASP A 12 -5.01 -19.67 3.88
CA ASP A 12 -5.46 -21.04 3.74
C ASP A 12 -5.39 -21.82 5.07
N ALA A 13 -5.79 -23.10 5.05
CA ALA A 13 -5.72 -23.98 6.21
C ALA A 13 -4.28 -24.24 6.71
N SER A 14 -3.27 -23.96 5.89
CA SER A 14 -1.84 -24.05 6.24
C SER A 14 -1.27 -22.70 6.71
N ALA A 15 -2.13 -21.71 6.98
CA ALA A 15 -1.76 -20.34 7.32
C ALA A 15 -0.92 -19.61 6.26
N LYS A 16 -0.96 -20.06 5.00
CA LYS A 16 -0.32 -19.35 3.88
C LYS A 16 -1.30 -18.34 3.27
N PRO A 17 -0.83 -17.17 2.83
CA PRO A 17 -1.69 -16.21 2.16
C PRO A 17 -2.31 -16.82 0.90
N LEU A 18 -3.61 -16.57 0.71
CA LEU A 18 -4.31 -16.98 -0.51
C LEU A 18 -3.76 -16.23 -1.75
N PRO A 19 -4.01 -16.72 -2.97
CA PRO A 19 -3.70 -16.00 -4.20
C PRO A 19 -4.29 -14.59 -4.22
N ASP A 20 -3.58 -13.66 -4.86
CA ASP A 20 -3.96 -12.24 -4.94
C ASP A 20 -5.39 -12.03 -5.48
N GLU A 21 -5.82 -12.85 -6.44
CA GLU A 21 -7.16 -12.82 -7.02
C GLU A 21 -8.28 -13.03 -5.99
N LEU A 22 -8.01 -13.83 -4.96
CA LEU A 22 -8.95 -14.10 -3.86
C LEU A 22 -8.81 -13.10 -2.72
N ARG A 23 -7.72 -12.33 -2.70
CA ARG A 23 -7.42 -11.35 -1.66
C ARG A 23 -7.79 -9.92 -2.05
N LEU A 24 -7.91 -9.64 -3.34
CA LEU A 24 -8.28 -8.33 -3.86
C LEU A 24 -9.76 -8.06 -3.63
N THR A 25 -10.06 -7.03 -2.85
CA THR A 25 -11.45 -6.60 -2.62
C THR A 25 -11.91 -5.64 -3.72
N GLN A 26 -13.23 -5.51 -3.92
CA GLN A 26 -13.77 -4.53 -4.88
C GLN A 26 -13.33 -3.09 -4.54
N PHE A 27 -13.29 -2.77 -3.23
CA PHE A 27 -12.76 -1.51 -2.74
C PHE A 27 -11.26 -1.36 -3.00
N GLY A 28 -10.46 -2.38 -2.76
CA GLY A 28 -9.03 -2.38 -3.06
C GLY A 28 -8.72 -2.22 -4.55
N ASN A 29 -9.51 -2.86 -5.42
CA ASN A 29 -9.42 -2.68 -6.87
C ASN A 29 -9.76 -1.24 -7.27
N PHE A 30 -10.80 -0.65 -6.67
CA PHE A 30 -11.12 0.77 -6.87
C PHE A 30 -10.00 1.70 -6.41
N LEU A 31 -9.45 1.48 -5.21
CA LEU A 31 -8.31 2.25 -4.68
C LEU A 31 -7.10 2.21 -5.63
N GLY A 32 -6.78 1.03 -6.18
CA GLY A 32 -5.70 0.88 -7.15
C GLY A 32 -5.99 1.57 -8.49
N LYS A 33 -7.23 1.49 -8.99
CA LYS A 33 -7.64 2.17 -10.23
C LYS A 33 -7.65 3.69 -10.10
N ALA A 34 -7.99 4.19 -8.92
CA ALA A 34 -8.04 5.62 -8.65
C ALA A 34 -6.70 6.18 -8.13
N SER A 35 -5.65 5.35 -8.04
CA SER A 35 -4.35 5.71 -7.46
C SER A 35 -4.45 6.35 -6.06
N LEU A 36 -5.48 5.97 -5.30
CA LEU A 36 -5.75 6.52 -3.97
C LEU A 36 -4.96 5.83 -2.87
N ASP A 37 -4.28 4.74 -3.21
CA ASP A 37 -3.47 3.94 -2.32
C ASP A 37 -2.28 4.72 -1.74
N GLU A 38 -1.80 5.76 -2.43
CA GLU A 38 -0.74 6.69 -2.00
C GLU A 38 -1.23 7.93 -1.25
N LEU A 39 -2.55 8.13 -1.09
CA LEU A 39 -3.08 9.24 -0.29
C LEU A 39 -2.53 9.32 1.15
N PRO A 40 -2.19 8.22 1.86
CA PRO A 40 -1.54 8.33 3.16
C PRO A 40 -0.21 9.07 3.11
N GLU A 41 0.51 9.02 1.99
CA GLU A 41 1.76 9.77 1.79
C GLU A 41 1.50 11.26 1.62
N TRP A 42 0.40 11.62 0.98
CA TRP A 42 -0.04 13.02 0.87
C TRP A 42 -0.30 13.65 2.25
N ILE A 43 -0.82 12.88 3.21
CA ILE A 43 -0.95 13.33 4.60
C ILE A 43 0.43 13.61 5.23
N ASN A 44 1.44 12.78 4.93
CA ASN A 44 2.80 13.02 5.41
C ASN A 44 3.44 14.26 4.76
N MET A 45 3.10 14.55 3.50
CA MET A 45 3.52 15.78 2.81
C MET A 45 2.90 17.03 3.45
N THR A 46 1.59 17.00 3.75
CA THR A 46 0.91 18.13 4.40
C THR A 46 1.37 18.35 5.85
N ARG A 47 1.85 17.30 6.53
CA ARG A 47 2.47 17.36 7.86
C ARG A 47 3.96 17.75 7.84
N GLY A 48 4.54 17.99 6.67
CA GLY A 48 5.96 18.38 6.52
C GLY A 48 6.97 17.25 6.78
N GLN A 49 6.52 15.99 6.84
CA GLN A 49 7.40 14.83 7.07
C GLN A 49 8.05 14.33 5.76
N LEU A 50 7.42 14.60 4.61
CA LEU A 50 7.93 14.29 3.28
C LEU A 50 7.90 15.56 2.41
N SER A 51 8.89 15.70 1.53
CA SER A 51 8.89 16.77 0.53
C SER A 51 8.00 16.41 -0.66
N LEU A 52 7.24 17.38 -1.17
CA LEU A 52 6.44 17.22 -2.40
C LEU A 52 7.33 16.99 -3.64
N VAL A 53 8.52 17.60 -3.67
CA VAL A 53 9.54 17.40 -4.70
C VAL A 53 10.85 17.07 -4.00
N GLY A 54 11.36 15.86 -4.23
CA GLY A 54 12.56 15.35 -3.56
C GLY A 54 12.97 13.97 -4.05
N PRO A 55 14.12 13.45 -3.60
CA PRO A 55 14.56 12.11 -3.95
C PRO A 55 13.54 11.07 -3.47
N ARG A 56 13.20 10.11 -4.33
CA ARG A 56 12.26 9.03 -3.96
C ARG A 56 12.79 8.27 -2.74
N PRO A 57 11.91 7.88 -1.79
CA PRO A 57 12.32 7.06 -0.66
C PRO A 57 13.00 5.78 -1.14
N VAL A 58 14.24 5.57 -0.74
CA VAL A 58 15.00 4.37 -1.11
C VAL A 58 14.61 3.25 -0.13
N VAL A 59 14.29 2.07 -0.67
CA VAL A 59 14.03 0.90 0.17
C VAL A 59 15.38 0.40 0.66
N ILE A 60 15.67 0.58 1.95
CA ILE A 60 16.88 0.05 2.58
C ILE A 60 16.62 -1.42 2.89
N PHE A 61 17.12 -2.31 2.05
CA PHE A 61 17.22 -3.72 2.41
C PHE A 61 18.43 -3.89 3.33
N SER A 62 18.18 -4.11 4.63
CA SER A 62 19.24 -4.61 5.51
C SER A 62 19.42 -6.08 5.23
N ILE A 63 20.63 -6.44 4.80
CA ILE A 63 21.12 -7.83 4.72
C ILE A 63 21.52 -8.31 6.11
#